data_AF-A0A4Z0YDZ4-F1
#
_entry.id   AF-A0A4Z0YDZ4-F1
#
_cell.length_a   1.000
_cell.length_b   1.000
_cell.length_c   1.000
_cell.angle_alpha   90.00
_cell.angle_beta   90.00
_cell.angle_gamma   90.00
#
_symmetry.space_group_name_H-M   'P 1'
#
loop_
_entity.id
_entity.type
_entity.pdbx_description
1 polymer ?
#
loop_
_entity_poly.entity_id
_entity_poly.type
_entity_poly.pdbx_seq_one_letter_code
_entity_poly.pdbx_strand_id
1 'polypeptide(L)'
;MDNDIKTIEEALFNSIPALQTVLLGGWVIRLNRNYTYRANCVCPLYDTGGNVTEKVKKCEELFRRNKLPSVFKVTPALQSGLSDVLLSLNYQKKKIIKKEPHRKIRRGSFF
;
A
#
# COMPACT_ATOMS: atom_id res chain seq x y z
N MET A 1 -14.76 10.71 7.23
CA MET A 1 -13.81 9.83 7.94
C MET A 1 -13.02 8.95 6.97
N ASP A 2 -13.63 8.10 6.14
CA ASP A 2 -12.84 7.29 5.17
C ASP A 2 -12.32 8.09 3.97
N ASN A 3 -13.09 9.09 3.52
CA ASN A 3 -12.68 9.96 2.41
C ASN A 3 -11.44 10.82 2.76
N ASP A 4 -11.30 11.21 4.03
CA ASP A 4 -10.16 12.01 4.52
C ASP A 4 -8.87 11.17 4.52
N ILE A 5 -8.98 9.90 4.94
CA ILE A 5 -7.87 8.94 4.90
C ILE A 5 -7.42 8.72 3.46
N LYS A 6 -8.36 8.52 2.53
CA LYS A 6 -8.05 8.33 1.11
C LYS A 6 -7.35 9.56 0.52
N THR A 7 -7.85 10.76 0.81
CA THR A 7 -7.26 12.02 0.32
C THR A 7 -5.82 12.19 0.81
N ILE A 8 -5.57 11.90 2.10
CA ILE A 8 -4.22 11.95 2.68
C ILE A 8 -3.31 10.89 2.02
N GLU A 9 -3.82 9.70 1.79
CA GLU A 9 -3.09 8.63 1.12
C GLU A 9 -2.67 9.01 -0.32
N GLU A 10 -3.59 9.59 -1.09
CA GLU A 10 -3.31 10.12 -2.43
C GLU A 10 -2.27 11.23 -2.41
N ALA A 11 -2.39 12.19 -1.50
CA ALA A 11 -1.44 13.28 -1.34
C ALA A 11 -0.04 12.76 -0.97
N LEU A 12 0.06 11.86 0.02
CA LEU A 12 1.34 11.24 0.41
C LEU A 12 1.97 10.46 -0.74
N PHE A 13 1.15 9.80 -1.55
CA PHE A 13 1.62 9.09 -2.72
C PHE A 13 2.20 10.07 -3.74
N ASN A 14 1.44 11.09 -4.13
CA ASN A 14 1.87 12.09 -5.13
C ASN A 14 3.12 12.88 -4.73
N SER A 15 3.38 13.05 -3.44
CA SER A 15 4.57 13.75 -2.92
C SER A 15 5.88 12.96 -3.01
N ILE A 16 5.86 11.69 -3.43
CA ILE A 16 7.06 10.86 -3.58
C ILE A 16 7.20 10.42 -5.04
N PRO A 17 8.31 10.76 -5.72
CA PRO A 17 8.53 10.31 -7.08
C PRO A 17 8.76 8.79 -7.11
N ALA A 18 8.02 8.10 -7.98
CA ALA A 18 8.27 6.71 -8.31
C ALA A 18 8.96 6.63 -9.67
N LEU A 19 9.89 5.69 -9.83
CA LEU A 19 10.53 5.44 -11.12
C LEU A 19 9.51 4.94 -12.15
N GLN A 20 8.58 4.09 -11.72
CA GLN A 20 7.47 3.62 -12.52
C GLN A 20 6.23 3.42 -11.65
N THR A 21 5.07 3.83 -12.17
CA THR A 21 3.75 3.60 -11.57
C THR A 21 2.86 2.85 -12.55
N VAL A 22 2.20 1.79 -12.07
CA VAL A 22 1.25 0.98 -12.84
C VAL A 22 -0.10 1.00 -12.14
N LEU A 23 -1.17 1.22 -12.89
CA LEU A 23 -2.54 1.12 -12.39
C LEU A 23 -3.15 -0.22 -12.82
N LEU A 24 -3.57 -1.03 -11.84
CA LEU A 24 -4.16 -2.35 -12.08
C LEU A 24 -5.48 -2.46 -11.30
N GLY A 25 -6.61 -2.29 -11.98
CA GLY A 25 -7.93 -2.46 -11.35
C GLY A 25 -8.09 -1.62 -10.07
N GLY A 26 -7.74 -0.33 -10.14
CA GLY A 26 -7.78 0.59 -9.00
C GLY A 26 -6.60 0.49 -8.04
N TRP A 27 -5.72 -0.50 -8.20
CA TRP A 27 -4.53 -0.63 -7.36
C TRP A 27 -3.37 0.09 -8.01
N VAL A 28 -2.70 0.93 -7.23
CA VAL A 28 -1.57 1.72 -7.69
C VAL A 28 -0.29 1.02 -7.26
N ILE A 29 0.51 0.58 -8.23
CA ILE A 29 1.70 -0.21 -8.01
C ILE A 29 2.91 0.66 -8.31
N ARG A 30 3.80 0.81 -7.34
CA ARG A 30 5.07 1.52 -7.53
C ARG A 30 6.23 0.55 -7.62
N LEU A 31 7.07 0.79 -8.62
CA LEU A 31 8.30 0.08 -8.86
C LEU A 31 9.43 1.11 -8.92
N ASN A 32 10.42 0.93 -8.08
CA ASN A 32 11.60 1.76 -7.98
C ASN A 32 12.80 0.91 -7.59
N ARG A 33 13.62 0.53 -8.57
CA ARG A 33 14.75 -0.39 -8.37
C ARG A 33 15.80 0.11 -7.36
N ASN A 34 15.87 1.42 -7.12
CA ASN A 34 16.92 2.05 -6.33
C ASN A 34 16.47 2.47 -4.91
N TYR A 35 15.20 2.29 -4.56
CA TYR A 35 14.65 2.69 -3.25
C TYR A 35 13.94 1.52 -2.57
N THR A 36 13.78 1.56 -1.24
CA THR A 36 13.10 0.49 -0.48
C THR A 36 11.76 0.98 0.10
N TYR A 37 10.86 0.05 0.43
CA TYR A 37 9.57 0.29 1.09
C TYR A 37 8.53 1.11 0.31
N ARG A 38 8.27 2.38 0.67
CA ARG A 38 7.11 3.15 0.16
C ARG A 38 7.20 3.49 -1.33
N ALA A 39 8.41 3.41 -1.90
CA ALA A 39 8.64 3.54 -3.33
C ALA A 39 8.45 2.20 -4.10
N ASN A 40 8.26 1.09 -3.38
CA ASN A 40 8.11 -0.28 -3.89
C ASN A 40 6.96 -0.99 -3.18
N CYS A 41 5.73 -0.61 -3.48
CA CYS A 41 4.56 -1.28 -2.93
C CYS A 41 3.35 -1.19 -3.84
N VAL A 42 2.43 -2.13 -3.62
CA VAL A 42 1.06 -2.08 -4.11
C VAL A 42 0.23 -1.28 -3.11
N CYS A 43 -0.43 -0.23 -3.57
CA CYS A 43 -1.38 0.59 -2.83
C CYS A 43 -2.78 0.41 -3.42
N PRO A 44 -3.62 -0.44 -2.81
CA PRO A 44 -5.01 -0.61 -3.20
C PRO A 44 -5.87 0.60 -2.77
N LEU A 45 -5.71 1.75 -3.44
CA LEU A 45 -6.40 2.99 -3.07
C LEU A 45 -7.87 3.01 -3.51
N TYR A 46 -8.18 2.28 -4.57
CA TYR A 46 -9.51 2.20 -5.14
C TYR A 46 -9.94 0.74 -5.20
N ASP A 47 -11.06 0.42 -4.56
CA ASP A 47 -11.74 -0.83 -4.80
C ASP A 47 -12.59 -0.70 -6.07
N THR A 48 -12.29 -1.53 -7.05
CA THR A 48 -13.02 -1.60 -8.31
C THR A 48 -13.77 -2.93 -8.45
N GLY A 49 -13.86 -3.71 -7.38
CA GLY A 49 -14.43 -5.05 -7.39
C GLY A 49 -13.56 -6.07 -8.13
N GLY A 50 -14.07 -7.30 -8.26
CA GLY A 50 -13.40 -8.42 -8.91
C GLY A 50 -12.57 -9.30 -7.96
N ASN A 51 -11.91 -10.32 -8.52
CA ASN A 51 -11.19 -11.32 -7.73
C ASN A 51 -9.86 -10.75 -7.18
N VAL A 52 -9.83 -10.45 -5.88
CA VAL A 52 -8.66 -9.92 -5.17
C VAL A 52 -7.45 -10.83 -5.31
N THR A 53 -7.63 -12.15 -5.20
CA THR A 53 -6.55 -13.14 -5.32
C THR A 53 -5.89 -13.09 -6.71
N GLU A 54 -6.69 -12.91 -7.77
CA GLU A 54 -6.14 -12.76 -9.12
C GLU A 54 -5.34 -11.46 -9.27
N LYS A 55 -5.82 -10.35 -8.69
CA LYS A 55 -5.09 -9.08 -8.67
C LYS A 55 -3.77 -9.20 -7.92
N VAL A 56 -3.75 -9.91 -6.79
CA VAL A 56 -2.52 -10.19 -6.03
C VAL A 56 -1.52 -10.97 -6.89
N LYS A 57 -1.94 -12.04 -7.57
CA LYS A 57 -1.06 -12.81 -8.48
C LYS A 57 -0.46 -11.96 -9.60
N LYS A 58 -1.26 -11.08 -10.22
CA LYS A 58 -0.78 -10.14 -11.25
C LYS A 58 0.26 -9.17 -10.69
N CYS A 59 0.06 -8.69 -9.46
CA CYS A 59 1.04 -7.85 -8.78
C CYS A 59 2.33 -8.64 -8.51
N GLU A 60 2.23 -9.85 -7.98
CA GLU A 60 3.40 -10.72 -7.73
C GLU A 60 4.23 -10.96 -8.97
N GLU A 61 3.58 -11.23 -10.10
CA GLU A 61 4.26 -11.39 -11.37
C GLU A 61 5.01 -10.12 -11.79
N LEU A 62 4.38 -8.96 -11.63
CA LEU A 62 5.01 -7.67 -11.96
C LEU A 62 6.24 -7.38 -11.09
N PHE A 63 6.16 -7.65 -9.78
CA PHE A 63 7.28 -7.52 -8.85
C PHE A 63 8.40 -8.51 -9.18
N ARG A 64 8.05 -9.78 -9.45
CA ARG A 64 9.00 -10.84 -9.84
C ARG A 64 9.76 -10.49 -11.12
N ARG A 65 9.07 -10.01 -12.16
CA ARG A 65 9.68 -9.55 -13.42
C ARG A 65 10.67 -8.40 -13.20
N ASN A 66 10.44 -7.59 -12.17
CA ASN A 66 11.33 -6.49 -11.79
C ASN A 66 12.38 -6.86 -10.75
N LYS A 67 12.49 -8.14 -10.36
CA LYS A 67 13.40 -8.65 -9.32
C LYS A 67 13.22 -7.94 -7.96
N LEU A 68 11.98 -7.59 -7.63
CA LEU A 68 11.60 -6.92 -6.39
C LEU A 68 10.72 -7.83 -5.53
N PRO A 69 10.77 -7.72 -4.19
CA PRO A 69 9.84 -8.42 -3.31
C PRO A 69 8.45 -7.78 -3.40
N SER A 70 7.40 -8.61 -3.46
CA SER A 70 6.02 -8.15 -3.41
C SER A 70 5.69 -7.57 -2.04
N VAL A 71 5.30 -6.29 -2.00
CA VAL A 71 4.91 -5.60 -0.77
C VAL A 71 3.56 -4.93 -0.97
N PHE A 72 2.63 -5.19 -0.05
CA PHE A 72 1.28 -4.60 -0.08
C PHE A 72 1.12 -3.63 1.08
N LYS A 73 0.67 -2.41 0.77
CA LYS A 73 0.24 -1.44 1.78
C LYS A 73 -1.23 -1.70 2.09
N VAL A 74 -1.46 -2.28 3.26
CA VAL A 74 -2.82 -2.58 3.73
C VAL A 74 -3.31 -1.48 4.65
N THR A 75 -4.41 -0.84 4.26
CA THR A 75 -5.11 0.14 5.07
C THR A 75 -6.51 -0.42 5.39
N PRO A 76 -6.73 -1.01 6.58
CA PRO A 76 -7.98 -1.70 6.91
C PRO A 76 -9.24 -0.84 6.72
N ALA A 77 -9.14 0.47 6.93
CA ALA A 77 -10.25 1.42 6.73
C ALA A 77 -10.66 1.60 5.25
N LEU A 78 -9.76 1.31 4.30
CA LEU A 78 -10.03 1.43 2.86
C LEU A 78 -10.23 0.08 2.17
N GLN A 79 -9.79 -1.01 2.80
CA GLN A 79 -9.60 -2.33 2.16
C GLN A 79 -10.07 -3.44 3.10
N SER A 80 -11.38 -3.53 3.33
CA SER A 80 -11.96 -4.60 4.15
C SER A 80 -11.63 -5.98 3.55
N GLY A 81 -11.11 -6.90 4.38
CA GLY A 81 -10.83 -8.28 3.97
C GLY A 81 -9.53 -8.52 3.18
N LEU A 82 -8.85 -7.48 2.68
CA LEU A 82 -7.57 -7.65 1.97
C LEU A 82 -6.50 -8.27 2.88
N SER A 83 -6.51 -7.91 4.16
CA SER A 83 -5.59 -8.47 5.16
C SER A 83 -5.70 -9.98 5.23
N ASP A 84 -6.93 -10.51 5.24
CA ASP A 84 -7.20 -11.93 5.41
C ASP A 84 -6.83 -12.73 4.16
N VAL A 85 -7.11 -12.15 2.98
CA VAL A 85 -6.67 -12.73 1.69
C VAL A 85 -5.15 -12.82 1.65
N LEU A 86 -4.42 -11.76 2.01
CA LEU A 86 -2.95 -11.78 2.01
C LEU A 86 -2.40 -12.80 3.01
N LEU A 87 -3.00 -12.93 4.20
CA LEU A 87 -2.61 -13.94 5.18
C LEU A 87 -2.82 -15.36 4.64
N SER A 88 -3.93 -15.62 3.94
CA SER A 88 -4.18 -16.92 3.30
C SER A 88 -3.17 -17.27 2.19
N LEU A 89 -2.52 -16.25 1.62
CA LEU A 89 -1.46 -16.38 0.62
C LEU A 89 -0.05 -16.40 1.25
N ASN A 90 0.07 -16.69 2.55
CA ASN A 90 1.32 -16.76 3.31
C ASN A 90 2.11 -15.44 3.42
N TYR A 91 1.46 -14.27 3.26
CA TYR A 91 2.10 -13.00 3.54
C TYR A 91 2.29 -12.78 5.04
N GLN A 92 3.44 -12.23 5.41
CA GLN A 92 3.74 -11.86 6.80
C GLN A 92 3.58 -10.35 7.01
N LYS A 93 2.96 -9.97 8.14
CA LYS A 93 2.83 -8.56 8.55
C LYS A 93 4.17 -8.06 9.10
N LYS A 94 5.00 -7.41 8.26
CA LYS A 94 6.34 -6.93 8.66
C LYS A 94 6.37 -5.61 9.46
N LYS A 95 5.36 -4.74 9.37
CA LYS A 95 5.25 -3.50 10.16
C LYS A 95 3.79 -3.25 10.56
N ILE A 96 3.48 -3.39 11.84
CA ILE A 96 2.18 -3.00 12.40
C ILE A 96 2.36 -1.60 13.01
N ILE A 97 1.78 -0.58 12.38
CA ILE A 97 1.61 0.72 13.05
C ILE A 97 0.36 0.57 13.92
N LYS A 98 0.53 0.40 15.24
CA LYS A 98 -0.60 0.48 16.16
C LYS A 98 -1.11 1.92 16.15
N LYS A 99 -2.42 2.10 15.97
CA LYS A 99 -3.08 3.39 16.15
C LYS A 99 -3.07 3.67 17.66
N GLU A 100 -2.06 4.39 18.16
CA GLU A 100 -2.12 4.88 19.54
C GLU A 100 -3.30 5.86 19.67
N PRO A 101 -4.13 5.75 20.72
CA PRO A 101 -5.18 6.72 20.98
C PRO A 101 -4.54 8.08 21.28
N HIS A 102 -5.09 9.13 20.66
CA HIS A 102 -4.65 10.52 20.69
C HIS A 102 -3.79 10.93 21.91
N ARG A 103 -2.46 10.93 21.74
CA ARG A 103 -1.56 11.60 22.68
C ARG A 103 -1.55 13.10 22.33
N LYS A 104 -1.88 13.95 23.30
CA LYS A 104 -1.84 15.41 23.19
C LYS A 104 -0.52 15.85 22.54
N ILE A 105 -0.63 16.52 21.39
CA ILE A 105 0.49 17.09 20.63
C ILE A 105 1.18 18.13 21.52
N ARG A 106 2.40 17.83 22.00
CA ARG A 106 3.33 18.88 22.45
C ARG A 106 4.07 19.38 21.20
N ARG A 107 4.03 20.69 20.98
CA ARG A 107 4.72 21.41 19.91
C ARG A 107 6.19 20.96 19.83
N GLY A 108 6.68 20.60 18.65
CA GLY A 108 8.13 20.58 18.39
C GLY A 108 8.64 19.54 17.40
N SER A 109 9.20 20.07 16.31
CA SER A 109 10.38 19.62 15.57
C SER A 109 10.26 18.69 14.36
N PHE A 110 10.94 19.19 13.31
CA PHE A 110 11.12 18.73 11.95
C PHE A 110 12.19 17.64 11.84
N PHE A 111 12.00 16.67 10.92
CA PHE A 111 12.74 16.45 9.67
C PHE A 111 12.00 15.40 8.83
#